data_AF-A0A7V5P4D9-F1
#
_entry.id   AF-A0A7V5P4D9-F1
#
_cell.length_a   1.000
_cell.length_b   1.000
_cell.length_c   1.000
_cell.angle_alpha   90.00
_cell.angle_beta   90.00
_cell.angle_gamma   90.00
#
_symmetry.space_group_name_H-M   'P 1'
#
loop_
_entity.id
_entity.type
_entity.pdbx_description
1 polymer ?
#
loop_
_entity_poly.entity_id
_entity_poly.type
_entity_poly.pdbx_seq_one_letter_code
_entity_poly.pdbx_strand_id
1 'polypeptide(L)'
;MLVLSKVKFDLRDPDELYFAQREIEALLNTKTRFIKTIALLFRENPFNLLDEEVIHLISRLVYMGEGQGFLADIPPTDIVSIVKRATFFREIYAIFECDNEKEMEQKLHKVGIPIKPDDLRGKKIDFNPFTQIFIKSISEEKGNIITVRFIPFHTLFEYVTEVKKLPAAVFRPKNDENWQYYFSEKEQGIEKGIQELLNHLATGHYRSPHFGLGKNHIGDFVDWASTDLRKPFLHYLHKYKGKGDPRISRALINLLKVKEGDTILDPFVGSGAFISDAPTMGINAIGIEVLNIGKMIAEVKCNLGINISNLRESIIRLFEKIDNSPLKQDTRREFLKIMDKIRKNTSNNRAYKKIEPHLEKIFFLKEAIAEIEDIEIKKFLLILLSQQVVEYSEKNRTWDIVGSFKSYVEDRYLVLYSTHKLAEVLGVNLNGRKVKIVKGDSTNMSMLKNNSIDGILTSPPYFDALDYIENNKISILILGLDEDLTWESTKDFYEAKHRDELKYDNLPLFVSDKYFSISLPQSSLNLIDLLQKSHRIYKAKVVENYLKMMKLSFEECYRVLKEGKYYLMVISKFHSWIINEKEEIIETSPILADLGRSVGFKVVDVIEHGLSKADKGKIGVEDILIFQK
;
A
#
# COMPACT_ATOMS: atom_id res chain seq x y z
N MET A 1 23.37 -5.34 22.98
CA MET A 1 22.10 -6.11 22.98
C MET A 1 21.93 -6.58 21.56
N LEU A 2 21.70 -7.87 21.35
CA LEU A 2 21.53 -8.38 20.00
C LEU A 2 20.07 -8.27 19.57
N VAL A 3 19.86 -7.75 18.37
CA VAL A 3 18.54 -7.71 17.71
C VAL A 3 18.58 -8.59 16.48
N LEU A 4 17.85 -9.70 16.52
CA LEU A 4 17.64 -10.59 15.37
C LEU A 4 16.30 -10.26 14.72
N SER A 5 16.35 -9.69 13.52
CA SER A 5 15.17 -9.40 12.70
C SER A 5 14.98 -10.52 11.68
N LYS A 6 14.06 -11.44 11.98
CA LYS A 6 13.76 -12.62 11.16
C LYS A 6 12.79 -12.25 10.05
N VAL A 7 13.19 -12.48 8.80
CA VAL A 7 12.34 -12.15 7.65
C VAL A 7 11.14 -13.08 7.54
N LYS A 8 10.11 -12.62 6.84
CA LYS A 8 8.95 -13.42 6.47
C LYS A 8 9.38 -14.65 5.66
N PHE A 9 8.74 -15.79 5.92
CA PHE A 9 9.07 -17.05 5.26
C PHE A 9 8.55 -17.14 3.82
N ASP A 10 7.71 -16.19 3.46
CA ASP A 10 6.92 -16.12 2.24
C ASP A 10 7.18 -14.81 1.47
N LEU A 11 8.42 -14.28 1.58
CA LEU A 11 8.91 -13.26 0.64
C LEU A 11 8.81 -13.79 -0.79
N ARG A 12 8.33 -12.94 -1.71
CA ARG A 12 7.97 -13.34 -3.09
C ARG A 12 9.15 -13.25 -4.04
N ASP A 13 9.98 -12.24 -3.85
CA ASP A 13 11.10 -11.90 -4.70
C ASP A 13 12.37 -11.85 -3.85
N PRO A 14 13.50 -12.43 -4.31
CA PRO A 14 14.80 -12.23 -3.67
C PRO A 14 15.10 -10.75 -3.38
N ASP A 15 14.60 -9.83 -4.19
CA ASP A 15 14.80 -8.40 -4.01
C ASP A 15 14.16 -7.83 -2.75
N GLU A 16 13.06 -8.44 -2.27
CA GLU A 16 12.43 -8.07 -0.99
C GLU A 16 13.39 -8.26 0.19
N LEU A 17 14.37 -9.17 0.08
CA LEU A 17 15.38 -9.38 1.12
C LEU A 17 16.35 -8.19 1.21
N TYR A 18 16.77 -7.62 0.08
CA TYR A 18 17.61 -6.43 0.06
C TYR A 18 16.85 -5.20 0.57
N PHE A 19 15.56 -5.08 0.24
CA PHE A 19 14.69 -4.07 0.84
C PHE A 19 14.53 -4.25 2.35
N ALA A 20 14.35 -5.48 2.83
CA ALA A 20 14.28 -5.78 4.25
C ALA A 20 15.55 -5.32 4.98
N GLN A 21 16.74 -5.54 4.40
CA GLN A 21 17.99 -5.06 4.98
C GLN A 21 18.01 -3.54 5.11
N ARG A 22 17.69 -2.82 4.03
CA ARG A 22 17.70 -1.36 4.03
C ARG A 22 16.65 -0.78 4.98
N GLU A 23 15.47 -1.39 5.04
CA GLU A 23 14.41 -1.05 5.99
C GLU A 23 14.90 -1.18 7.43
N ILE A 24 15.45 -2.33 7.81
CA ILE A 24 15.84 -2.56 9.21
C ILE A 24 17.06 -1.73 9.62
N GLU A 25 18.00 -1.50 8.71
CA GLU A 25 19.12 -0.58 8.93
C GLU A 25 18.64 0.85 9.15
N ALA A 26 17.63 1.30 8.40
CA ALA A 26 17.02 2.61 8.59
C ALA A 26 16.26 2.71 9.92
N LEU A 27 15.55 1.66 10.34
CA LEU A 27 14.79 1.64 11.60
C LEU A 27 15.68 1.54 12.84
N LEU A 28 16.73 0.72 12.80
CA LEU A 28 17.70 0.58 13.90
C LEU A 28 18.77 1.68 13.89
N ASN A 29 18.87 2.44 12.80
CA ASN A 29 19.93 3.44 12.56
C ASN A 29 21.35 2.85 12.75
N THR A 30 21.55 1.63 12.26
CA THR A 30 22.84 0.93 12.28
C THR A 30 22.93 -0.06 11.11
N LYS A 31 24.16 -0.49 10.77
CA LYS A 31 24.35 -1.58 9.82
C LYS A 31 24.03 -2.93 10.46
N THR A 32 23.53 -3.85 9.64
CA THR A 32 23.18 -5.19 10.11
C THR A 32 24.03 -6.26 9.46
N ARG A 33 24.33 -7.33 10.21
CA ARG A 33 24.96 -8.55 9.70
C ARG A 33 23.89 -9.41 9.04
N PHE A 34 24.09 -9.72 7.76
CA PHE A 34 23.23 -10.66 7.03
C PHE A 34 23.33 -12.07 7.60
N ILE A 35 22.19 -12.69 7.90
CA ILE A 35 22.13 -14.05 8.44
C ILE A 35 21.60 -14.99 7.36
N LYS A 36 22.53 -15.70 6.70
CA LYS A 36 22.17 -16.72 5.72
C LYS A 36 21.37 -17.87 6.33
N THR A 37 21.78 -18.32 7.52
CA THR A 37 21.13 -19.43 8.22
C THR A 37 21.10 -19.18 9.72
N ILE A 38 19.90 -19.05 10.28
CA ILE A 38 19.65 -18.81 11.70
C ILE A 38 20.20 -19.94 12.56
N ALA A 39 20.16 -21.19 12.09
CA ALA A 39 20.66 -22.35 12.84
C ALA A 39 22.15 -22.23 13.26
N LEU A 40 22.96 -21.48 12.51
CA LEU A 40 24.37 -21.25 12.85
C LEU A 40 24.51 -20.34 14.08
N LEU A 41 23.57 -19.43 14.30
CA LEU A 41 23.61 -18.51 15.45
C LEU A 41 23.60 -19.25 16.77
N PHE A 42 22.92 -20.40 16.88
CA PHE A 42 22.83 -21.17 18.14
C PHE A 42 24.16 -21.76 18.63
N ARG A 43 25.25 -21.62 17.86
CA ARG A 43 26.61 -21.94 18.30
C ARG A 43 27.36 -20.74 18.89
N GLU A 44 26.87 -19.53 18.66
CA GLU A 44 27.47 -18.26 19.06
C GLU A 44 26.84 -17.78 20.39
N ASN A 45 27.63 -17.12 21.25
CA ASN A 45 27.07 -16.40 22.39
C ASN A 45 26.32 -15.15 21.90
N PRO A 46 25.15 -14.80 22.48
CA PRO A 46 24.46 -15.46 23.60
C PRO A 46 23.40 -16.48 23.14
N PHE A 47 23.26 -16.75 21.84
CA PHE A 47 22.26 -17.67 21.31
C PHE A 47 22.42 -19.12 21.79
N ASN A 48 23.65 -19.54 22.08
CA ASN A 48 23.93 -20.85 22.68
C ASN A 48 23.43 -21.00 24.13
N LEU A 49 23.02 -19.91 24.78
CA LEU A 49 22.45 -19.90 26.12
C LEU A 49 20.92 -20.02 26.11
N LEU A 50 20.25 -19.87 24.96
CA LEU A 50 18.78 -19.84 24.86
C LEU A 50 18.13 -21.17 25.26
N ASP A 51 16.88 -21.10 25.72
CA ASP A 51 16.07 -22.30 26.00
C ASP A 51 15.50 -22.93 24.71
N GLU A 52 15.17 -24.21 24.79
CA GLU A 52 14.64 -25.00 23.67
C GLU A 52 13.40 -24.36 23.04
N GLU A 53 12.48 -23.82 23.84
CA GLU A 53 11.28 -23.13 23.35
C GLU A 53 11.65 -21.90 22.49
N VAL A 54 12.62 -21.10 22.95
CA VAL A 54 13.08 -19.90 22.21
C VAL A 54 13.77 -20.29 20.92
N ILE A 55 14.64 -21.31 20.97
CA ILE A 55 15.30 -21.87 19.79
C ILE A 55 14.26 -22.36 18.77
N HIS A 56 13.25 -23.10 19.25
CA HIS A 56 12.15 -23.59 18.42
C HIS A 56 11.42 -22.44 17.71
N LEU A 57 11.00 -21.42 18.45
CA LEU A 57 10.32 -20.23 17.89
C LEU A 57 11.17 -19.54 16.82
N ILE A 58 12.45 -19.30 17.12
CA ILE A 58 13.38 -18.64 16.18
C ILE A 58 13.53 -19.48 14.90
N SER A 59 13.68 -20.80 15.02
CA SER A 59 13.90 -21.72 13.88
C SER A 59 12.66 -22.07 13.05
N ARG A 60 11.45 -21.81 13.57
CA ARG A 60 10.20 -22.23 12.93
C ARG A 60 9.86 -21.29 11.77
N LEU A 61 9.47 -21.84 10.61
CA LEU A 61 9.00 -21.05 9.45
C LEU A 61 10.03 -19.96 9.08
N VAL A 62 11.25 -20.41 8.81
CA VAL A 62 12.32 -19.58 8.24
C VAL A 62 12.13 -19.43 6.74
N TYR A 63 12.57 -18.30 6.19
CA TYR A 63 12.64 -18.12 4.74
C TYR A 63 13.65 -19.10 4.14
N MET A 64 13.26 -19.73 3.03
CA MET A 64 14.08 -20.72 2.34
C MET A 64 14.88 -20.12 1.17
N GLY A 65 14.88 -18.78 1.01
CA GLY A 65 15.69 -18.07 0.03
C GLY A 65 17.11 -17.78 0.51
N GLU A 66 17.71 -16.69 0.01
CA GLU A 66 19.15 -16.42 0.18
C GLU A 66 19.58 -16.11 1.62
N GLY A 67 18.66 -15.66 2.48
CA GLY A 67 18.95 -15.39 3.89
C GLY A 67 17.72 -15.32 4.78
N GLN A 68 17.90 -15.62 6.06
CA GLN A 68 16.84 -15.85 7.04
C GLN A 68 16.60 -14.68 7.99
N GLY A 69 17.46 -13.66 7.97
CA GLY A 69 17.29 -12.46 8.77
C GLY A 69 18.52 -11.57 8.82
N PHE A 70 18.47 -10.60 9.72
CA PHE A 70 19.54 -9.65 9.96
C PHE A 70 19.80 -9.53 11.46
N LEU A 71 21.07 -9.39 11.83
CA LEU A 71 21.50 -9.26 13.21
C LEU A 71 22.19 -7.91 13.43
N ALA A 72 21.80 -7.19 14.48
CA ALA A 72 22.45 -5.97 14.91
C ALA A 72 22.91 -6.11 16.36
N ASP A 73 24.07 -5.54 16.69
CA ASP A 73 24.45 -5.29 18.09
C ASP A 73 24.31 -3.80 18.37
N ILE A 74 23.37 -3.46 19.25
CA ILE A 74 23.02 -2.08 19.57
C ILE A 74 22.83 -1.90 21.07
N PRO A 75 22.93 -0.67 21.59
CA PRO A 75 22.45 -0.37 22.93
C PRO A 75 20.93 -0.63 23.03
N PRO A 76 20.39 -0.92 24.23
CA PRO A 76 18.96 -1.02 24.46
C PRO A 76 18.24 0.24 23.94
N THR A 77 17.34 0.05 22.99
CA THR A 77 16.64 1.08 22.21
C THR A 77 15.19 0.63 22.04
N ASP A 78 14.24 1.58 21.90
CA ASP A 78 12.81 1.30 21.77
C ASP A 78 12.48 0.45 20.53
N ILE A 79 12.40 -0.88 20.72
CA ILE A 79 12.07 -1.84 19.68
C ILE A 79 10.57 -1.81 19.36
N VAL A 80 9.71 -1.43 20.30
CA VAL A 80 8.26 -1.33 20.05
C VAL A 80 7.97 -0.31 18.94
N SER A 81 8.69 0.82 18.90
CA SER A 81 8.59 1.78 17.79
C SER A 81 8.94 1.18 16.42
N ILE A 82 9.91 0.26 16.38
CA ILE A 82 10.36 -0.44 15.18
C ILE A 82 9.31 -1.48 14.76
N VAL A 83 8.76 -2.22 15.71
CA VAL A 83 7.74 -3.27 15.51
C VAL A 83 6.45 -2.71 14.91
N LYS A 84 6.07 -1.47 15.29
CA LYS A 84 4.95 -0.74 14.69
C LYS A 84 5.14 -0.42 13.21
N ARG A 85 6.39 -0.41 12.72
CA ARG A 85 6.78 0.09 11.41
C ARG A 85 7.28 -0.99 10.45
N ALA A 86 8.02 -1.97 10.96
CA ALA A 86 8.68 -3.02 10.21
C ALA A 86 7.72 -3.78 9.26
N THR A 87 8.16 -4.02 8.03
CA THR A 87 7.31 -4.51 6.93
C THR A 87 7.61 -5.95 6.54
N PHE A 88 8.89 -6.28 6.37
CA PHE A 88 9.34 -7.58 5.83
C PHE A 88 9.65 -8.65 6.89
N PHE A 89 9.37 -8.36 8.16
CA PHE A 89 9.81 -9.16 9.29
C PHE A 89 8.67 -9.96 9.90
N ARG A 90 8.86 -11.28 10.03
CA ARG A 90 7.90 -12.13 10.75
C ARG A 90 7.97 -11.85 12.24
N GLU A 91 9.17 -11.83 12.78
CA GLU A 91 9.48 -11.67 14.19
C GLU A 91 10.76 -10.84 14.35
N ILE A 92 10.83 -10.06 15.43
CA ILE A 92 12.05 -9.36 15.86
C ILE A 92 12.36 -9.84 17.28
N TYR A 93 13.59 -10.25 17.53
CA TYR A 93 14.05 -10.73 18.83
C TYR A 93 15.08 -9.77 19.41
N ALA A 94 14.86 -9.26 20.61
CA ALA A 94 15.88 -8.55 21.39
C ALA A 94 16.43 -9.48 22.47
N ILE A 95 17.74 -9.72 22.46
CA ILE A 95 18.42 -10.69 23.32
C ILE A 95 19.53 -9.98 24.09
N PHE A 96 19.52 -10.12 25.41
CA PHE A 96 20.51 -9.52 26.29
C PHE A 96 20.63 -10.26 27.63
N GLU A 97 21.81 -10.19 28.22
CA GLU A 97 22.07 -10.69 29.57
C GLU A 97 21.81 -9.58 30.60
N CYS A 98 21.42 -9.96 31.82
CA CYS A 98 21.19 -9.07 32.97
C CYS A 98 21.69 -9.72 34.25
N ASP A 99 22.36 -8.94 35.10
CA ASP A 99 22.93 -9.44 36.36
C ASP A 99 21.87 -9.52 37.47
N ASN A 100 20.86 -8.64 37.43
CA ASN A 100 19.82 -8.55 38.45
C ASN A 100 18.48 -8.05 37.88
N GLU A 101 17.41 -8.20 38.66
CA GLU A 101 16.04 -7.80 38.26
C GLU A 101 15.91 -6.30 37.95
N LYS A 102 16.64 -5.44 38.68
CA LYS A 102 16.62 -3.99 38.45
C LYS A 102 17.21 -3.63 37.09
N GLU A 103 18.31 -4.27 36.70
CA GLU A 103 18.88 -4.11 35.36
C GLU A 103 17.95 -4.64 34.27
N MET A 104 17.29 -5.78 34.52
CA MET A 104 16.29 -6.35 33.64
C MET A 104 15.14 -5.38 33.38
N GLU A 105 14.54 -4.82 34.43
CA GLU A 105 13.49 -3.80 34.34
C GLU A 105 13.94 -2.59 33.51
N GLN A 106 15.12 -2.06 33.81
CA GLN A 106 15.67 -0.91 33.08
C GLN A 106 15.89 -1.18 31.59
N LYS A 107 16.41 -2.36 31.23
CA LYS A 107 16.60 -2.74 29.82
C LYS A 107 15.25 -2.99 29.13
N LEU A 108 14.29 -3.62 29.81
CA LEU A 108 12.93 -3.83 29.29
C LEU A 108 12.21 -2.50 29.03
N HIS A 109 12.32 -1.52 29.93
CA HIS A 109 11.78 -0.17 29.72
C HIS A 109 12.43 0.51 28.51
N LYS A 110 13.76 0.39 28.36
CA LYS A 110 14.49 0.94 27.20
C LYS A 110 14.09 0.32 25.87
N VAL A 111 13.65 -0.94 25.84
CA VAL A 111 13.13 -1.60 24.62
C VAL A 111 11.64 -1.33 24.37
N GLY A 112 11.00 -0.48 25.18
CA GLY A 112 9.61 -0.06 25.01
C GLY A 112 8.60 -0.89 25.80
N ILE A 113 9.04 -1.66 26.81
CA ILE A 113 8.20 -2.52 27.64
C ILE A 113 8.15 -1.97 29.06
N PRO A 114 7.13 -1.17 29.43
CA PRO A 114 6.96 -0.66 30.78
C PRO A 114 6.40 -1.75 31.70
N ILE A 115 7.27 -2.64 32.18
CA ILE A 115 6.90 -3.75 33.08
C ILE A 115 7.19 -3.40 34.53
N LYS A 116 6.40 -3.92 35.48
CA LYS A 116 6.69 -3.78 36.92
C LYS A 116 7.48 -4.99 37.43
N PRO A 117 8.27 -4.85 38.52
CA PRO A 117 9.01 -5.97 39.09
C PRO A 117 8.14 -7.20 39.42
N ASP A 118 6.90 -6.98 39.90
CA ASP A 118 5.97 -8.05 40.25
C ASP A 118 5.56 -8.93 39.05
N ASP A 119 5.63 -8.37 37.83
CA ASP A 119 5.23 -9.03 36.59
C ASP A 119 6.34 -9.93 36.01
N LEU A 120 7.58 -9.85 36.55
CA LEU A 120 8.73 -10.64 36.09
C LEU A 120 8.74 -12.08 36.63
N ARG A 121 7.65 -12.51 37.28
CA ARG A 121 7.52 -13.86 37.85
C ARG A 121 7.12 -14.86 36.77
N GLY A 122 8.09 -15.61 36.27
CA GLY A 122 7.87 -16.71 35.33
C GLY A 122 8.96 -16.83 34.27
N LYS A 123 9.09 -18.02 33.68
CA LYS A 123 10.06 -18.23 32.58
C LYS A 123 9.59 -17.65 31.24
N LYS A 124 8.28 -17.49 31.07
CA LYS A 124 7.62 -16.95 29.88
C LYS A 124 6.50 -16.01 30.30
N ILE A 125 6.46 -14.81 29.72
CA ILE A 125 5.47 -13.79 29.98
C ILE A 125 4.89 -13.33 28.63
N ASP A 126 3.60 -13.53 28.43
CA ASP A 126 2.86 -12.99 27.29
C ASP A 126 2.40 -11.57 27.63
N PHE A 127 3.30 -10.58 27.45
CA PHE A 127 3.10 -9.21 27.92
C PHE A 127 1.92 -8.51 27.23
N ASN A 128 1.79 -8.71 25.92
CA ASN A 128 0.68 -8.20 25.11
C ASN A 128 0.54 -9.06 23.83
N PRO A 129 -0.45 -8.81 22.95
CA PRO A 129 -0.71 -9.63 21.76
C PRO A 129 0.45 -9.79 20.77
N PHE A 130 1.48 -8.95 20.86
CA PHE A 130 2.61 -8.94 19.94
C PHE A 130 3.98 -9.03 20.64
N THR A 131 4.03 -9.18 21.96
CA THR A 131 5.27 -9.20 22.75
C THR A 131 5.27 -10.36 23.74
N GLN A 132 6.30 -11.21 23.66
CA GLN A 132 6.56 -12.28 24.62
C GLN A 132 7.97 -12.13 25.20
N ILE A 133 8.10 -12.33 26.50
CA ILE A 133 9.37 -12.23 27.22
C ILE A 133 9.72 -13.62 27.76
N PHE A 134 10.94 -14.06 27.50
CA PHE A 134 11.49 -15.33 27.97
C PHE A 134 12.68 -15.03 28.89
N ILE A 135 12.67 -15.64 30.07
CA ILE A 135 13.68 -15.42 31.12
C ILE A 135 14.29 -16.77 31.49
N LYS A 136 15.61 -16.88 31.33
CA LYS A 136 16.38 -18.07 31.71
C LYS A 136 17.57 -17.70 32.59
N SER A 137 17.71 -18.38 33.71
CA SER A 137 18.90 -18.28 34.57
C SER A 137 20.08 -19.02 33.95
N ILE A 138 21.23 -18.35 33.83
CA ILE A 138 22.45 -18.91 33.24
C ILE A 138 23.23 -19.71 34.30
N SER A 139 23.35 -19.16 35.51
CA SER A 139 23.81 -19.83 36.75
C SER A 139 23.45 -18.96 37.97
N GLU A 140 23.62 -19.49 39.19
CA GLU A 140 23.41 -18.74 40.45
C GLU A 140 24.27 -17.45 40.54
N GLU A 141 25.37 -17.37 39.78
CA GLU A 141 26.33 -16.26 39.78
C GLU A 141 26.38 -15.43 38.48
N LYS A 142 25.79 -15.90 37.37
CA LYS A 142 25.94 -15.30 36.01
C LYS A 142 24.69 -14.59 35.47
N GLY A 143 23.74 -14.26 36.34
CA GLY A 143 22.55 -13.52 35.94
C GLY A 143 21.61 -14.31 35.01
N ASN A 144 20.75 -13.58 34.30
CA ASN A 144 19.70 -14.10 33.44
C ASN A 144 19.94 -13.70 31.98
N ILE A 145 19.64 -14.60 31.04
CA ILE A 145 19.44 -14.25 29.64
C ILE A 145 17.96 -13.95 29.40
N ILE A 146 17.71 -12.81 28.77
CA ILE A 146 16.39 -12.32 28.43
C ILE A 146 16.26 -12.35 26.92
N THR A 147 15.18 -12.96 26.43
CA THR A 147 14.77 -12.88 25.03
C THR A 147 13.39 -12.28 24.95
N VAL A 148 13.27 -11.17 24.25
CA VAL A 148 12.00 -10.54 23.95
C VAL A 148 11.67 -10.79 22.48
N ARG A 149 10.57 -11.53 22.24
CA ARG A 149 10.02 -11.76 20.89
C ARG A 149 8.94 -10.73 20.62
N PHE A 150 9.08 -10.04 19.49
CA PHE A 150 8.09 -9.11 18.98
C PHE A 150 7.53 -9.58 17.64
N ILE A 151 6.23 -9.38 17.42
CA ILE A 151 5.56 -9.62 16.14
C ILE A 151 5.20 -8.27 15.50
N PRO A 152 5.78 -7.91 14.34
CA PRO A 152 5.49 -6.64 13.68
C PRO A 152 4.01 -6.44 13.35
N PHE A 153 3.53 -5.20 13.48
CA PHE A 153 2.12 -4.86 13.25
C PHE A 153 1.68 -5.20 11.83
N HIS A 154 2.54 -4.92 10.84
CA HIS A 154 2.26 -5.24 9.45
C HIS A 154 2.03 -6.75 9.23
N THR A 155 2.80 -7.61 9.90
CA THR A 155 2.64 -9.06 9.84
C THR A 155 1.29 -9.49 10.39
N LEU A 156 0.83 -8.88 11.49
CA LEU A 156 -0.50 -9.14 12.04
C LEU A 156 -1.62 -8.67 11.10
N PHE A 157 -1.49 -7.46 10.53
CA PHE A 157 -2.48 -6.93 9.57
C PHE A 157 -2.57 -7.75 8.29
N GLU A 158 -1.48 -8.35 7.81
CA GLU A 158 -1.54 -9.28 6.67
C GLU A 158 -2.42 -10.51 6.94
N TYR A 159 -2.50 -10.97 8.19
CA TYR A 159 -3.31 -12.14 8.55
C TYR A 159 -4.81 -11.85 8.68
N VAL A 160 -5.24 -10.58 8.62
CA VAL A 160 -6.67 -10.20 8.56
C VAL A 160 -7.39 -10.92 7.42
N THR A 161 -6.76 -11.06 6.26
CA THR A 161 -7.37 -11.76 5.13
C THR A 161 -7.51 -13.26 5.33
N GLU A 162 -6.72 -13.84 6.24
CA GLU A 162 -6.76 -15.25 6.58
C GLU A 162 -7.85 -15.56 7.61
N VAL A 163 -8.05 -14.66 8.58
CA VAL A 163 -9.15 -14.75 9.56
C VAL A 163 -10.51 -14.87 8.85
N LYS A 164 -10.73 -14.07 7.80
CA LYS A 164 -11.98 -14.10 7.01
C LYS A 164 -12.23 -15.44 6.30
N LYS A 165 -11.22 -16.30 6.13
CA LYS A 165 -11.34 -17.61 5.46
C LYS A 165 -11.75 -18.73 6.41
N LEU A 166 -11.77 -18.48 7.72
CA LEU A 166 -12.13 -19.49 8.71
C LEU A 166 -13.59 -19.91 8.57
N PRO A 167 -13.92 -21.18 8.87
CA PRO A 167 -15.30 -21.66 8.91
C PRO A 167 -16.26 -20.75 9.67
N ALA A 168 -15.84 -20.22 10.82
CA ALA A 168 -16.66 -19.32 11.64
C ALA A 168 -16.98 -17.99 10.93
N ALA A 169 -16.12 -17.52 10.02
CA ALA A 169 -16.33 -16.32 9.22
C ALA A 169 -16.93 -16.62 7.83
N VAL A 170 -16.80 -17.85 7.32
CA VAL A 170 -17.22 -18.24 5.96
C VAL A 170 -18.55 -19.00 5.96
N PHE A 171 -18.65 -20.07 6.75
CA PHE A 171 -19.78 -20.99 6.71
C PHE A 171 -20.93 -20.52 7.60
N ARG A 172 -22.10 -20.49 6.98
CA ARG A 172 -23.37 -20.15 7.59
C ARG A 172 -24.22 -21.43 7.69
N PRO A 173 -24.87 -21.75 8.82
CA PRO A 173 -26.06 -22.59 8.77
C PRO A 173 -27.15 -21.81 8.00
N LYS A 174 -27.82 -22.46 7.04
CA LYS A 174 -28.67 -21.86 5.99
C LYS A 174 -29.96 -21.15 6.48
N ASN A 175 -30.06 -20.79 7.75
CA ASN A 175 -31.26 -20.21 8.34
C ASN A 175 -30.99 -18.75 8.71
N ASP A 176 -31.69 -17.84 8.03
CA ASP A 176 -32.15 -16.51 8.47
C ASP A 176 -32.22 -15.48 7.32
N GLU A 177 -33.35 -14.79 7.28
CA GLU A 177 -33.86 -14.04 6.13
C GLU A 177 -33.45 -12.55 6.17
N ASN A 178 -32.65 -12.12 7.16
CA ASN A 178 -32.33 -10.71 7.43
C ASN A 178 -30.81 -10.41 7.43
N TRP A 179 -30.42 -9.36 6.69
CA TRP A 179 -29.06 -8.85 6.57
C TRP A 179 -28.42 -8.42 7.91
N GLN A 180 -29.22 -7.95 8.87
CA GLN A 180 -28.74 -7.56 10.21
C GLN A 180 -28.11 -8.74 10.95
N TYR A 181 -28.79 -9.88 10.99
CA TYR A 181 -28.29 -11.10 11.65
C TYR A 181 -27.09 -11.67 10.88
N TYR A 182 -27.18 -11.65 9.55
CA TYR A 182 -26.11 -12.10 8.66
C TYR A 182 -24.76 -11.42 8.93
N PHE A 183 -24.71 -10.08 8.98
CA PHE A 183 -23.47 -9.38 9.26
C PHE A 183 -22.97 -9.61 10.69
N SER A 184 -23.87 -9.70 11.68
CA SER A 184 -23.49 -9.99 13.07
C SER A 184 -22.78 -11.34 13.24
N GLU A 185 -23.27 -12.40 12.59
CA GLU A 185 -22.59 -13.72 12.65
C GLU A 185 -21.20 -13.68 12.02
N LYS A 186 -21.06 -13.02 10.87
CA LYS A 186 -19.78 -12.84 10.18
C LYS A 186 -18.77 -12.08 11.04
N GLU A 187 -19.23 -11.01 11.68
CA GLU A 187 -18.45 -10.18 12.60
C GLU A 187 -17.96 -10.99 13.81
N GLN A 188 -18.84 -11.76 14.45
CA GLN A 188 -18.46 -12.68 15.54
C GLN A 188 -17.44 -13.72 15.09
N GLY A 189 -17.60 -14.27 13.87
CA GLY A 189 -16.64 -15.17 13.26
C GLY A 189 -15.26 -14.56 13.09
N ILE A 190 -15.20 -13.28 12.70
CA ILE A 190 -13.94 -12.51 12.60
C ILE A 190 -13.31 -12.32 13.98
N GLU A 191 -14.06 -11.85 14.97
CA GLU A 191 -13.54 -11.62 16.32
C GLU A 191 -12.96 -12.91 16.92
N LYS A 192 -13.68 -14.03 16.80
CA LYS A 192 -13.20 -15.35 17.20
C LYS A 192 -11.91 -15.72 16.45
N GLY A 193 -11.87 -15.51 15.15
CA GLY A 193 -10.70 -15.82 14.33
C GLY A 193 -9.47 -14.97 14.65
N ILE A 194 -9.65 -13.69 15.04
CA ILE A 194 -8.57 -12.84 15.56
C ILE A 194 -8.04 -13.43 16.88
N GLN A 195 -8.92 -13.84 17.80
CA GLN A 195 -8.47 -14.46 19.05
C GLN A 195 -7.70 -15.77 18.80
N GLU A 196 -8.19 -16.62 17.89
CA GLU A 196 -7.50 -17.83 17.47
C GLU A 196 -6.12 -17.51 16.86
N LEU A 197 -6.02 -16.46 16.03
CA LEU A 197 -4.76 -16.01 15.44
C LEU A 197 -3.74 -15.64 16.51
N LEU A 198 -4.13 -14.81 17.48
CA LEU A 198 -3.24 -14.34 18.54
C LEU A 198 -2.80 -15.50 19.44
N ASN A 199 -3.73 -16.39 19.81
CA ASN A 199 -3.42 -17.61 20.56
C ASN A 199 -2.46 -18.53 19.80
N HIS A 200 -2.65 -18.69 18.49
CA HIS A 200 -1.77 -19.48 17.62
C HIS A 200 -0.36 -18.90 17.58
N LEU A 201 -0.23 -17.58 17.47
CA LEU A 201 1.07 -16.90 17.44
C LEU A 201 1.81 -16.96 18.79
N ALA A 202 1.08 -16.88 19.91
CA ALA A 202 1.64 -16.95 21.26
C ALA A 202 2.10 -18.37 21.65
N THR A 203 1.31 -19.39 21.29
CA THR A 203 1.57 -20.79 21.67
C THR A 203 2.38 -21.57 20.64
N GLY A 204 2.42 -21.11 19.39
CA GLY A 204 3.19 -21.73 18.31
C GLY A 204 2.68 -23.11 17.90
N HIS A 205 1.37 -23.40 18.04
CA HIS A 205 0.73 -24.72 17.92
C HIS A 205 1.54 -25.83 17.21
N TYR A 206 1.90 -26.85 17.98
CA TYR A 206 2.52 -28.11 17.58
C TYR A 206 1.54 -29.04 16.85
N ARG A 207 0.86 -28.56 15.82
CA ARG A 207 -0.03 -29.41 15.01
C ARG A 207 0.53 -29.56 13.60
N SER A 208 0.44 -30.76 13.07
CA SER A 208 0.71 -31.00 11.65
C SER A 208 -0.29 -30.17 10.83
N PRO A 209 0.18 -29.36 9.86
CA PRO A 209 -0.72 -28.59 9.01
C PRO A 209 -1.66 -29.52 8.24
N HIS A 210 -2.93 -29.13 8.12
CA HIS A 210 -3.89 -29.93 7.37
C HIS A 210 -3.65 -29.73 5.86
N PHE A 211 -3.25 -30.79 5.16
CA PHE A 211 -2.93 -30.76 3.72
C PHE A 211 -4.16 -30.96 2.80
N GLY A 212 -5.37 -31.04 3.35
CA GLY A 212 -6.62 -31.28 2.61
C GLY A 212 -7.41 -30.02 2.22
N LEU A 213 -8.46 -30.22 1.41
CA LEU A 213 -9.48 -29.22 1.08
C LEU A 213 -10.43 -29.04 2.27
N GLY A 214 -10.02 -28.26 3.27
CA GLY A 214 -10.81 -28.10 4.51
C GLY A 214 -9.97 -27.52 5.65
N LYS A 215 -9.48 -26.30 5.47
CA LYS A 215 -8.69 -25.61 6.50
C LYS A 215 -9.62 -25.10 7.60
N ASN A 216 -9.52 -25.70 8.77
CA ASN A 216 -10.43 -25.42 9.90
C ASN A 216 -9.80 -24.52 10.96
N HIS A 217 -8.48 -24.40 10.98
CA HIS A 217 -7.74 -23.67 11.99
C HIS A 217 -6.89 -22.57 11.36
N ILE A 218 -6.76 -21.46 12.07
CA ILE A 218 -6.05 -20.28 11.56
C ILE A 218 -4.59 -20.58 11.17
N GLY A 219 -3.91 -21.49 11.88
CA GLY A 219 -2.56 -21.90 11.53
C GLY A 219 -2.42 -22.55 10.15
N ASP A 220 -3.49 -23.18 9.60
CA ASP A 220 -3.45 -23.78 8.26
C ASP A 220 -3.38 -22.70 7.16
N PHE A 221 -3.79 -21.49 7.51
CA PHE A 221 -3.72 -20.33 6.65
C PHE A 221 -2.44 -19.53 6.93
N VAL A 222 -2.14 -19.26 8.19
CA VAL A 222 -1.04 -18.38 8.62
C VAL A 222 0.35 -18.99 8.41
N ASP A 223 0.51 -20.27 8.68
CA ASP A 223 1.82 -20.93 8.58
C ASP A 223 2.12 -21.49 7.18
N TRP A 224 1.13 -21.49 6.27
CA TRP A 224 1.25 -22.14 4.96
C TRP A 224 0.89 -21.26 3.76
N ALA A 225 -0.07 -20.34 3.88
CA ALA A 225 -0.49 -19.55 2.72
C ALA A 225 0.65 -18.63 2.26
N SER A 226 1.07 -18.76 1.00
CA SER A 226 1.96 -17.79 0.34
C SER A 226 1.40 -16.38 0.47
N THR A 227 2.27 -15.39 0.71
CA THR A 227 1.87 -13.97 0.77
C THR A 227 1.15 -13.51 -0.50
N ASP A 228 1.30 -14.18 -1.66
CA ASP A 228 0.61 -13.86 -2.92
C ASP A 228 -0.91 -13.70 -2.77
N LEU A 229 -1.48 -14.38 -1.77
CA LEU A 229 -2.91 -14.35 -1.49
C LEU A 229 -3.32 -13.29 -0.45
N ARG A 230 -2.36 -12.72 0.31
CA ARG A 230 -2.65 -11.75 1.36
C ARG A 230 -2.82 -10.36 0.76
N LYS A 231 -3.96 -9.74 1.09
CA LYS A 231 -4.40 -8.45 0.55
C LYS A 231 -4.87 -7.57 1.71
N PRO A 232 -3.96 -7.16 2.62
CA PRO A 232 -4.34 -6.40 3.80
C PRO A 232 -4.96 -5.07 3.42
N PHE A 233 -5.74 -4.50 4.34
CA PHE A 233 -6.38 -3.20 4.20
C PHE A 233 -7.21 -3.11 2.91
N LEU A 234 -7.13 -1.98 2.20
CA LEU A 234 -7.86 -1.71 0.96
C LEU A 234 -6.94 -1.64 -0.27
N HIS A 235 -5.74 -2.21 -0.21
CA HIS A 235 -4.73 -2.17 -1.29
C HIS A 235 -5.22 -2.67 -2.66
N TYR A 236 -6.20 -3.58 -2.64
CA TYR A 236 -6.79 -4.20 -3.83
C TYR A 236 -8.26 -3.80 -4.05
N LEU A 237 -8.64 -2.60 -3.56
CA LEU A 237 -10.00 -2.04 -3.67
C LEU A 237 -10.48 -1.84 -5.11
N HIS A 238 -9.61 -1.35 -6.00
CA HIS A 238 -9.96 -1.02 -7.37
C HIS A 238 -8.79 -1.32 -8.33
N LYS A 239 -9.11 -1.76 -9.54
CA LYS A 239 -8.17 -2.04 -10.63
C LYS A 239 -7.83 -0.73 -11.35
N TYR A 240 -7.04 0.09 -10.68
CA TYR A 240 -6.36 1.23 -11.28
C TYR A 240 -5.02 0.74 -11.85
N LYS A 241 -4.91 0.68 -13.19
CA LYS A 241 -3.70 0.17 -13.86
C LYS A 241 -2.52 1.12 -13.64
N GLY A 242 -1.30 0.58 -13.56
CA GLY A 242 -0.09 1.39 -13.33
C GLY A 242 0.03 1.94 -11.91
N LYS A 243 -0.59 1.27 -10.91
CA LYS A 243 -0.39 1.59 -9.49
C LYS A 243 0.93 0.99 -8.99
N GLY A 244 1.61 1.69 -8.09
CA GLY A 244 2.80 1.15 -7.39
C GLY A 244 2.49 -0.10 -6.57
N ASP A 245 3.51 -0.92 -6.31
CA ASP A 245 3.36 -2.11 -5.46
C ASP A 245 3.16 -1.69 -3.98
N PRO A 246 1.99 -1.99 -3.39
CA PRO A 246 1.74 -1.65 -1.99
C PRO A 246 2.67 -2.38 -1.00
N ARG A 247 3.32 -3.49 -1.38
CA ARG A 247 4.18 -4.27 -0.47
C ARG A 247 5.43 -3.54 -0.06
N ILE A 248 6.01 -2.74 -0.95
CA ILE A 248 7.21 -1.95 -0.66
C ILE A 248 6.87 -0.61 0.01
N SER A 249 5.60 -0.18 -0.01
CA SER A 249 5.16 1.15 0.46
C SER A 249 5.69 1.51 1.85
N ARG A 250 5.43 0.67 2.85
CA ARG A 250 5.85 0.88 4.23
C ARG A 250 7.36 0.90 4.42
N ALA A 251 8.07 0.03 3.70
CA ALA A 251 9.53 0.02 3.72
C ALA A 251 10.10 1.31 3.13
N LEU A 252 9.53 1.81 2.01
CA LEU A 252 9.92 3.09 1.44
C LEU A 252 9.59 4.28 2.36
N ILE A 253 8.45 4.25 3.06
CA ILE A 253 8.15 5.23 4.11
C ILE A 253 9.21 5.19 5.22
N ASN A 254 9.69 4.01 5.61
CA ASN A 254 10.75 3.88 6.61
C ASN A 254 12.08 4.47 6.12
N LEU A 255 12.39 4.34 4.82
CA LEU A 255 13.58 4.96 4.21
C LEU A 255 13.52 6.50 4.19
N LEU A 256 12.33 7.12 4.24
CA LEU A 256 12.20 8.58 4.40
C LEU A 256 12.68 9.08 5.77
N LYS A 257 12.91 8.19 6.74
CA LYS A 257 13.28 8.52 8.13
C LYS A 257 12.30 9.50 8.81
N VAL A 258 11.03 9.45 8.41
CA VAL A 258 9.93 10.19 9.05
C VAL A 258 9.57 9.57 10.39
N LYS A 259 9.02 10.37 11.30
CA LYS A 259 8.58 9.95 12.64
C LYS A 259 7.06 9.96 12.76
N GLU A 260 6.54 9.38 13.83
CA GLU A 260 5.12 9.50 14.15
C GLU A 260 4.73 10.98 14.26
N GLY A 261 3.64 11.37 13.60
CA GLY A 261 3.18 12.76 13.49
C GLY A 261 3.72 13.55 12.30
N ASP A 262 4.81 13.09 11.66
CA ASP A 262 5.34 13.71 10.44
C ASP A 262 4.32 13.61 9.28
N THR A 263 4.49 14.44 8.26
CA THR A 263 3.65 14.45 7.06
C THR A 263 4.44 14.10 5.81
N ILE A 264 4.00 13.06 5.09
CA ILE A 264 4.55 12.69 3.78
C ILE A 264 3.69 13.23 2.63
N LEU A 265 4.31 13.37 1.46
CA LEU A 265 3.64 13.80 0.22
C LEU A 265 3.85 12.78 -0.89
N ASP A 266 2.78 12.47 -1.62
CA ASP A 266 2.82 11.82 -2.93
C ASP A 266 2.30 12.81 -3.99
N PRO A 267 3.17 13.47 -4.78
CA PRO A 267 2.77 14.41 -5.82
C PRO A 267 2.05 13.74 -7.01
N PHE A 268 2.06 12.42 -7.12
CA PHE A 268 1.41 11.66 -8.20
C PHE A 268 0.64 10.48 -7.62
N VAL A 269 -0.27 10.77 -6.68
CA VAL A 269 -0.83 9.75 -5.77
C VAL A 269 -1.60 8.65 -6.49
N GLY A 270 -2.21 8.93 -7.65
CA GLY A 270 -2.95 7.94 -8.42
C GLY A 270 -4.06 7.32 -7.57
N SER A 271 -3.91 6.01 -7.30
CA SER A 271 -4.85 5.26 -6.46
C SER A 271 -4.50 5.21 -4.96
N GLY A 272 -3.47 5.93 -4.51
CA GLY A 272 -3.04 6.00 -3.10
C GLY A 272 -2.20 4.83 -2.60
N ALA A 273 -1.56 4.06 -3.50
CA ALA A 273 -0.86 2.82 -3.12
C ALA A 273 0.29 3.01 -2.13
N PHE A 274 1.07 4.10 -2.24
CA PHE A 274 2.22 4.31 -1.37
C PHE A 274 1.89 4.97 -0.03
N ILE A 275 0.77 5.70 0.06
CA ILE A 275 0.43 6.46 1.27
C ILE A 275 -0.70 5.86 2.10
N SER A 276 -1.38 4.81 1.61
CA SER A 276 -2.53 4.21 2.31
C SER A 276 -2.19 3.64 3.69
N ASP A 277 -0.93 3.24 3.89
CA ASP A 277 -0.49 2.58 5.13
C ASP A 277 0.06 3.59 6.15
N ALA A 278 0.31 4.83 5.73
CA ALA A 278 0.83 5.89 6.59
C ALA A 278 0.04 6.06 7.90
N PRO A 279 -1.31 6.04 7.91
CA PRO A 279 -2.08 6.15 9.15
C PRO A 279 -1.78 5.04 10.15
N THR A 280 -1.60 3.80 9.69
CA THR A 280 -1.27 2.65 10.55
C THR A 280 0.12 2.75 11.17
N MET A 281 0.98 3.63 10.63
CA MET A 281 2.31 3.95 11.12
C MET A 281 2.34 5.24 11.94
N GLY A 282 1.19 5.87 12.18
CA GLY A 282 1.11 7.15 12.88
C GLY A 282 1.55 8.36 12.03
N ILE A 283 1.59 8.22 10.71
CA ILE A 283 2.09 9.24 9.77
C ILE A 283 0.91 9.89 9.04
N ASN A 284 0.98 11.22 8.86
CA ASN A 284 0.02 11.94 8.02
C ASN A 284 0.46 11.89 6.56
N ALA A 285 -0.49 11.95 5.62
CA ALA A 285 -0.15 11.95 4.20
C ALA A 285 -0.97 12.95 3.39
N ILE A 286 -0.35 13.51 2.36
CA ILE A 286 -1.00 14.34 1.35
C ILE A 286 -0.75 13.69 0.00
N GLY A 287 -1.78 13.57 -0.82
CA GLY A 287 -1.67 13.10 -2.20
C GLY A 287 -2.18 14.18 -3.17
N ILE A 288 -1.45 14.42 -4.27
CA ILE A 288 -1.90 15.29 -5.36
C ILE A 288 -2.32 14.42 -6.54
N GLU A 289 -3.55 14.61 -7.03
CA GLU A 289 -4.09 13.88 -8.17
C GLU A 289 -4.85 14.81 -9.11
N VAL A 290 -4.62 14.67 -10.41
CA VAL A 290 -5.27 15.50 -11.42
C VAL A 290 -6.66 14.98 -11.79
N LEU A 291 -6.85 13.66 -11.83
CA LEU A 291 -8.12 13.02 -12.21
C LEU A 291 -9.03 12.80 -10.99
N ASN A 292 -10.30 13.17 -11.11
CA ASN A 292 -11.30 12.92 -10.07
C ASN A 292 -11.45 11.42 -9.76
N ILE A 293 -11.37 10.53 -10.76
CA ILE A 293 -11.46 9.08 -10.55
C ILE A 293 -10.30 8.56 -9.69
N GLY A 294 -9.06 8.99 -9.96
CA GLY A 294 -7.89 8.62 -9.17
C GLY A 294 -8.04 9.11 -7.73
N LYS A 295 -8.42 10.39 -7.59
CA LYS A 295 -8.65 11.02 -6.29
C LYS A 295 -9.67 10.27 -5.46
N MET A 296 -10.84 9.96 -6.04
CA MET A 296 -11.91 9.28 -5.32
C MET A 296 -11.49 7.86 -4.89
N ILE A 297 -10.73 7.13 -5.72
CA ILE A 297 -10.16 5.83 -5.35
C ILE A 297 -9.18 5.97 -4.18
N ALA A 298 -8.27 6.96 -4.25
CA ALA A 298 -7.28 7.21 -3.21
C ALA A 298 -7.94 7.63 -1.88
N GLU A 299 -8.95 8.50 -1.91
CA GLU A 299 -9.73 8.91 -0.73
C GLU A 299 -10.35 7.68 -0.03
N VAL A 300 -10.97 6.78 -0.78
CA VAL A 300 -11.58 5.58 -0.20
C VAL A 300 -10.51 4.60 0.31
N LYS A 301 -9.45 4.34 -0.47
CA LYS A 301 -8.40 3.39 -0.08
C LYS A 301 -7.68 3.83 1.20
N CYS A 302 -7.40 5.12 1.33
CA CYS A 302 -6.65 5.66 2.46
C CYS A 302 -7.51 5.95 3.69
N ASN A 303 -8.85 5.94 3.57
CA ASN A 303 -9.76 6.14 4.69
C ASN A 303 -10.02 4.84 5.46
N LEU A 304 -8.98 4.32 6.12
CA LEU A 304 -9.12 3.18 7.02
C LEU A 304 -9.93 3.52 8.28
N GLY A 305 -10.12 4.80 8.59
CA GLY A 305 -10.84 5.30 9.76
C GLY A 305 -12.34 5.56 9.55
N ILE A 306 -12.91 5.12 8.42
CA ILE A 306 -14.35 5.26 8.16
C ILE A 306 -15.16 4.61 9.30
N ASN A 307 -16.27 5.25 9.71
CA ASN A 307 -17.10 4.75 10.79
C ASN A 307 -17.74 3.40 10.41
N ILE A 308 -17.24 2.32 11.00
CA ILE A 308 -17.62 0.96 10.62
C ILE A 308 -19.09 0.65 10.95
N SER A 309 -19.63 1.22 12.03
CA SER A 309 -21.02 1.03 12.44
C SER A 309 -21.98 1.71 11.45
N ASN A 310 -21.71 2.97 11.08
CA ASN A 310 -22.51 3.68 10.09
C ASN A 310 -22.41 3.00 8.70
N LEU A 311 -21.21 2.52 8.35
CA LEU A 311 -21.00 1.77 7.10
C LEU A 311 -21.83 0.49 7.08
N ARG A 312 -21.81 -0.29 8.16
CA ARG A 312 -22.61 -1.51 8.32
C ARG A 312 -24.11 -1.24 8.14
N GLU A 313 -24.65 -0.25 8.84
CA GLU A 313 -26.06 0.12 8.73
C GLU A 313 -26.44 0.56 7.32
N SER A 314 -25.59 1.35 6.67
CA SER A 314 -25.82 1.81 5.29
C SER A 314 -25.78 0.66 4.28
N ILE A 315 -24.87 -0.31 4.45
CA ILE A 315 -24.80 -1.51 3.62
C ILE A 315 -26.08 -2.35 3.76
N ILE A 316 -26.54 -2.56 4.98
CA ILE A 316 -27.76 -3.33 5.25
C ILE A 316 -28.97 -2.68 4.59
N ARG A 317 -29.19 -1.38 4.82
CA ARG A 317 -30.29 -0.62 4.19
C ARG A 317 -30.21 -0.67 2.66
N LEU A 318 -29.01 -0.54 2.10
CA LEU A 318 -28.78 -0.65 0.66
C LEU A 318 -29.16 -2.05 0.15
N PHE A 319 -28.73 -3.11 0.83
CA PHE A 319 -29.00 -4.48 0.41
C PHE A 319 -30.48 -4.83 0.50
N GLU A 320 -31.16 -4.46 1.58
CA GLU A 320 -32.61 -4.61 1.75
C GLU A 320 -33.37 -3.87 0.64
N LYS A 321 -32.96 -2.64 0.34
CA LYS A 321 -33.58 -1.85 -0.75
C LYS A 321 -33.40 -2.52 -2.11
N ILE A 322 -32.21 -3.04 -2.39
CA ILE A 322 -31.91 -3.77 -3.64
C ILE A 322 -32.79 -5.02 -3.76
N ASP A 323 -33.02 -5.75 -2.67
CA ASP A 323 -33.85 -6.96 -2.68
C ASP A 323 -35.34 -6.65 -2.81
N ASN A 324 -35.81 -5.55 -2.22
CA ASN A 324 -37.23 -5.21 -2.13
C ASN A 324 -37.74 -4.28 -3.24
N SER A 325 -36.87 -3.64 -4.02
CA SER A 325 -37.28 -2.65 -5.02
C SER A 325 -37.15 -3.19 -6.45
N PRO A 326 -38.26 -3.38 -7.19
CA PRO A 326 -38.18 -3.54 -8.64
C PRO A 326 -37.69 -2.25 -9.30
N LEU A 327 -37.02 -2.38 -10.44
CA LEU A 327 -36.57 -1.27 -11.29
C LEU A 327 -37.72 -0.28 -11.55
N LYS A 328 -37.65 0.93 -10.98
CA LYS A 328 -38.69 1.97 -11.13
C LYS A 328 -38.69 2.55 -12.55
N GLN A 329 -39.87 2.91 -13.08
CA GLN A 329 -40.00 3.50 -14.42
C GLN A 329 -39.48 4.95 -14.53
N ASP A 330 -39.51 5.74 -13.45
CA ASP A 330 -39.14 7.16 -13.48
C ASP A 330 -37.66 7.41 -13.84
N THR A 331 -36.79 6.46 -13.52
CA THR A 331 -35.35 6.54 -13.79
C THR A 331 -34.99 6.13 -15.22
N ARG A 332 -35.96 5.63 -16.03
CA ARG A 332 -35.71 5.14 -17.39
C ARG A 332 -35.19 6.24 -18.34
N ARG A 333 -35.67 7.48 -18.18
CA ARG A 333 -35.21 8.60 -19.03
C ARG A 333 -33.75 8.95 -18.76
N GLU A 334 -33.34 8.98 -17.49
CA GLU A 334 -31.96 9.26 -17.10
C GLU A 334 -31.02 8.11 -17.47
N PHE A 335 -31.47 6.87 -17.27
CA PHE A 335 -30.78 5.68 -17.76
C PHE A 335 -30.48 5.76 -19.25
N LEU A 336 -31.48 6.06 -20.09
CA LEU A 336 -31.30 6.19 -21.54
C LEU A 336 -30.30 7.30 -21.91
N LYS A 337 -30.30 8.42 -21.19
CA LYS A 337 -29.32 9.50 -21.39
C LYS A 337 -27.90 9.04 -21.08
N ILE A 338 -27.68 8.36 -19.96
CA ILE A 338 -26.35 7.85 -19.57
C ILE A 338 -25.91 6.76 -20.55
N MET A 339 -26.79 5.84 -20.92
CA MET A 339 -26.50 4.78 -21.89
C MET A 339 -26.06 5.37 -23.24
N ASP A 340 -26.80 6.35 -23.77
CA ASP A 340 -26.43 7.06 -25.00
C ASP A 340 -25.09 7.80 -24.87
N LYS A 341 -24.85 8.45 -23.72
CA LYS A 341 -23.57 9.11 -23.42
C LYS A 341 -22.41 8.11 -23.43
N ILE A 342 -22.54 6.95 -22.79
CA ILE A 342 -21.51 5.91 -22.78
C ILE A 342 -21.28 5.38 -24.19
N ARG A 343 -22.36 5.06 -24.92
CA ARG A 343 -22.28 4.57 -26.29
C ARG A 343 -21.51 5.53 -27.21
N LYS A 344 -21.81 6.84 -27.12
CA LYS A 344 -21.14 7.90 -27.89
C LYS A 344 -19.65 8.01 -27.55
N ASN A 345 -19.32 8.07 -26.26
CA ASN A 345 -17.94 8.28 -25.80
C ASN A 345 -17.02 7.05 -25.95
N THR A 346 -17.60 5.86 -26.06
CA THR A 346 -16.84 4.61 -26.24
C THR A 346 -16.84 4.10 -27.68
N SER A 347 -17.53 4.78 -28.59
CA SER A 347 -17.71 4.37 -29.98
C SER A 347 -18.17 2.91 -30.15
N ASN A 348 -18.99 2.40 -29.20
CA ASN A 348 -19.45 1.01 -29.17
C ASN A 348 -18.30 -0.03 -29.23
N ASN A 349 -17.20 0.27 -28.53
CA ASN A 349 -16.05 -0.62 -28.46
C ASN A 349 -16.38 -1.95 -27.75
N ARG A 350 -15.40 -2.87 -27.72
CA ARG A 350 -15.57 -4.19 -27.10
C ARG A 350 -15.91 -4.10 -25.60
N ALA A 351 -15.43 -3.08 -24.89
CA ALA A 351 -15.72 -2.91 -23.47
C ALA A 351 -17.18 -2.51 -23.22
N TYR A 352 -17.72 -1.60 -24.04
CA TYR A 352 -19.13 -1.24 -24.02
C TYR A 352 -20.04 -2.45 -24.28
N LYS A 353 -19.78 -3.22 -25.34
CA LYS A 353 -20.59 -4.41 -25.67
C LYS A 353 -20.67 -5.45 -24.54
N LYS A 354 -19.64 -5.53 -23.70
CA LYS A 354 -19.58 -6.44 -22.56
C LYS A 354 -20.41 -5.96 -21.38
N ILE A 355 -20.37 -4.64 -21.10
CA ILE A 355 -21.06 -4.04 -19.97
C ILE A 355 -22.52 -3.69 -20.28
N GLU A 356 -22.86 -3.47 -21.55
CA GLU A 356 -24.20 -3.05 -22.03
C GLU A 356 -25.35 -3.89 -21.43
N PRO A 357 -25.29 -5.24 -21.39
CA PRO A 357 -26.35 -6.06 -20.79
C PRO A 357 -26.58 -5.83 -19.29
N HIS A 358 -25.63 -5.18 -18.62
CA HIS A 358 -25.62 -4.97 -17.17
C HIS A 358 -25.90 -3.51 -16.79
N LEU A 359 -25.95 -2.58 -17.75
CA LEU A 359 -26.04 -1.14 -17.48
C LEU A 359 -27.28 -0.73 -16.70
N GLU A 360 -28.43 -1.35 -16.96
CA GLU A 360 -29.67 -1.04 -16.24
C GLU A 360 -29.55 -1.36 -14.74
N LYS A 361 -28.97 -2.54 -14.41
CA LYS A 361 -28.69 -2.94 -13.03
C LYS A 361 -27.63 -2.04 -12.38
N ILE A 362 -26.58 -1.68 -13.12
CA ILE A 362 -25.53 -0.77 -12.62
C ILE A 362 -26.13 0.60 -12.29
N PHE A 363 -26.99 1.12 -13.15
CA PHE A 363 -27.64 2.40 -12.93
C PHE A 363 -28.55 2.36 -11.70
N PHE A 364 -29.34 1.29 -11.55
CA PHE A 364 -30.13 1.07 -10.34
C PHE A 364 -29.28 1.05 -9.07
N LEU A 365 -28.16 0.32 -9.07
CA LEU A 365 -27.23 0.31 -7.93
C LEU A 365 -26.68 1.70 -7.63
N LYS A 366 -26.27 2.45 -8.67
CA LYS A 366 -25.76 3.82 -8.53
C LYS A 366 -26.79 4.74 -7.87
N GLU A 367 -28.03 4.74 -8.36
CA GLU A 367 -29.10 5.58 -7.81
C GLU A 367 -29.44 5.18 -6.36
N ALA A 368 -29.46 3.88 -6.06
CA ALA A 368 -29.65 3.41 -4.69
C ALA A 368 -28.52 3.89 -3.74
N ILE A 369 -27.27 3.93 -4.21
CA ILE A 369 -26.12 4.46 -3.44
C ILE A 369 -26.19 5.99 -3.33
N ALA A 370 -26.71 6.70 -4.34
CA ALA A 370 -26.77 8.15 -4.37
C ALA A 370 -27.65 8.74 -3.24
N GLU A 371 -28.63 7.99 -2.76
CA GLU A 371 -29.52 8.36 -1.65
C GLU A 371 -28.86 8.28 -0.26
N ILE A 372 -27.67 7.69 -0.12
CA ILE A 372 -26.95 7.62 1.16
C ILE A 372 -26.52 9.03 1.59
N GLU A 373 -26.77 9.43 2.84
CA GLU A 373 -26.44 10.78 3.31
C GLU A 373 -24.93 10.96 3.56
N ASP A 374 -24.30 9.97 4.19
CA ASP A 374 -22.87 10.00 4.51
C ASP A 374 -22.02 9.96 3.23
N ILE A 375 -21.26 11.04 3.02
CA ILE A 375 -20.46 11.23 1.80
C ILE A 375 -19.30 10.25 1.68
N GLU A 376 -18.69 9.83 2.80
CA GLU A 376 -17.56 8.90 2.79
C GLU A 376 -18.06 7.48 2.46
N ILE A 377 -19.18 7.07 3.08
CA ILE A 377 -19.83 5.78 2.80
C ILE A 377 -20.34 5.73 1.36
N LYS A 378 -20.95 6.82 0.87
CA LYS A 378 -21.38 6.94 -0.52
C LYS A 378 -20.20 6.76 -1.47
N LYS A 379 -19.08 7.47 -1.24
CA LYS A 379 -17.86 7.32 -2.04
C LYS A 379 -17.33 5.89 -1.99
N PHE A 380 -17.28 5.29 -0.80
CA PHE A 380 -16.85 3.89 -0.62
C PHE A 380 -17.65 2.95 -1.51
N LEU A 381 -18.98 2.98 -1.44
CA LEU A 381 -19.86 2.10 -2.21
C LEU A 381 -19.82 2.38 -3.73
N LEU A 382 -19.70 3.64 -4.13
CA LEU A 382 -19.53 4.02 -5.54
C LEU A 382 -18.20 3.50 -6.13
N ILE A 383 -17.10 3.51 -5.36
CA ILE A 383 -15.83 2.94 -5.81
C ILE A 383 -15.92 1.41 -5.93
N LEU A 384 -16.63 0.74 -5.01
CA LEU A 384 -16.88 -0.69 -5.14
C LEU A 384 -17.72 -1.03 -6.37
N LEU A 385 -18.73 -0.21 -6.68
CA LEU A 385 -19.50 -0.34 -7.92
C LEU A 385 -18.62 -0.11 -9.15
N SER A 386 -17.76 0.92 -9.13
CA SER A 386 -16.82 1.20 -10.21
C SER A 386 -15.86 0.04 -10.46
N GLN A 387 -15.39 -0.65 -9.42
CA GLN A 387 -14.58 -1.85 -9.60
C GLN A 387 -15.36 -2.95 -10.36
N GLN A 388 -16.63 -3.17 -10.03
CA GLN A 388 -17.46 -4.13 -10.76
C GLN A 388 -17.65 -3.72 -12.22
N VAL A 389 -17.87 -2.43 -12.48
CA VAL A 389 -17.95 -1.87 -13.84
C VAL A 389 -16.68 -2.18 -14.63
N VAL A 390 -15.50 -1.93 -14.06
CA VAL A 390 -14.22 -2.24 -14.72
C VAL A 390 -14.13 -3.73 -15.04
N GLU A 391 -14.40 -4.62 -14.08
CA GLU A 391 -14.30 -6.06 -14.29
C GLU A 391 -15.25 -6.60 -15.37
N TYR A 392 -16.50 -6.13 -15.38
CA TYR A 392 -17.51 -6.54 -16.36
C TYR A 392 -17.27 -5.88 -17.74
N SER A 393 -16.57 -4.75 -17.80
CA SER A 393 -16.15 -4.15 -19.07
C SER A 393 -14.94 -4.87 -19.69
N GLU A 394 -14.10 -5.51 -18.87
CA GLU A 394 -12.91 -6.23 -19.35
C GLU A 394 -13.20 -7.69 -19.71
N LYS A 395 -14.10 -8.37 -18.98
CA LYS A 395 -14.38 -9.81 -19.14
C LYS A 395 -15.84 -10.06 -19.51
N ASN A 396 -16.09 -11.03 -20.41
CA ASN A 396 -17.45 -11.50 -20.68
C ASN A 396 -17.96 -12.22 -19.43
N ARG A 397 -18.87 -11.59 -18.68
CA ARG A 397 -19.51 -12.18 -17.51
C ARG A 397 -21.00 -12.31 -17.77
N THR A 398 -21.52 -13.52 -17.59
CA THR A 398 -22.96 -13.84 -17.60
C THR A 398 -23.58 -13.81 -16.20
N TRP A 399 -22.74 -13.66 -15.18
CA TRP A 399 -23.11 -13.66 -13.76
C TRP A 399 -23.90 -12.41 -13.41
N ASP A 400 -24.81 -12.54 -12.45
CA ASP A 400 -25.59 -11.40 -11.96
C ASP A 400 -24.69 -10.35 -11.29
N ILE A 401 -24.65 -9.15 -11.88
CA ILE A 401 -23.82 -8.05 -11.38
C ILE A 401 -24.27 -7.54 -10.00
N VAL A 402 -25.56 -7.67 -9.67
CA VAL A 402 -26.08 -7.27 -8.35
C VAL A 402 -25.52 -8.20 -7.28
N GLY A 403 -25.62 -9.51 -7.47
CA GLY A 403 -24.98 -10.49 -6.59
C GLY A 403 -23.46 -10.31 -6.48
N SER A 404 -22.78 -10.05 -7.61
CA SER A 404 -21.33 -9.76 -7.63
C SER A 404 -20.98 -8.50 -6.84
N PHE A 405 -21.77 -7.44 -6.97
CA PHE A 405 -21.60 -6.21 -6.20
C PHE A 405 -21.83 -6.44 -4.70
N LYS A 406 -22.91 -7.11 -4.29
CA LYS A 406 -23.18 -7.42 -2.88
C LYS A 406 -22.04 -8.24 -2.25
N SER A 407 -21.58 -9.28 -2.95
CA SER A 407 -20.45 -10.09 -2.49
C SER A 407 -19.15 -9.29 -2.36
N TYR A 408 -18.90 -8.36 -3.29
CA TYR A 408 -17.72 -7.50 -3.23
C TYR A 408 -17.81 -6.46 -2.09
N VAL A 409 -18.99 -5.89 -1.85
CA VAL A 409 -19.25 -5.00 -0.70
C VAL A 409 -19.06 -5.73 0.61
N GLU A 410 -19.62 -6.92 0.77
CA GLU A 410 -19.42 -7.78 1.95
C GLU A 410 -17.93 -8.05 2.16
N ASP A 411 -17.21 -8.51 1.13
CA ASP A 411 -15.78 -8.82 1.23
C ASP A 411 -14.96 -7.63 1.76
N ARG A 412 -15.19 -6.44 1.18
CA ARG A 412 -14.45 -5.22 1.54
C ARG A 412 -14.86 -4.68 2.90
N TYR A 413 -16.13 -4.77 3.26
CA TYR A 413 -16.61 -4.46 4.60
C TYR A 413 -15.96 -5.35 5.66
N LEU A 414 -15.96 -6.67 5.46
CA LEU A 414 -15.40 -7.63 6.42
C LEU A 414 -13.87 -7.48 6.57
N VAL A 415 -13.15 -7.15 5.49
CA VAL A 415 -11.71 -6.83 5.57
C VAL A 415 -11.49 -5.58 6.41
N LEU A 416 -12.28 -4.53 6.22
CA LEU A 416 -12.18 -3.30 6.98
C LEU A 416 -12.58 -3.51 8.45
N TYR A 417 -13.66 -4.24 8.72
CA TYR A 417 -14.09 -4.60 10.07
C TYR A 417 -13.00 -5.37 10.81
N SER A 418 -12.41 -6.40 10.18
CA SER A 418 -11.31 -7.15 10.77
C SER A 418 -10.06 -6.29 10.99
N THR A 419 -9.79 -5.33 10.10
CA THR A 419 -8.72 -4.34 10.27
C THR A 419 -8.97 -3.45 11.50
N HIS A 420 -10.20 -2.94 11.69
CA HIS A 420 -10.57 -2.15 12.87
C HIS A 420 -10.42 -2.97 14.16
N LYS A 421 -10.92 -4.20 14.18
CA LYS A 421 -10.79 -5.08 15.35
C LYS A 421 -9.36 -5.41 15.72
N LEU A 422 -8.50 -5.68 14.72
CA LEU A 422 -7.09 -5.88 14.99
C LEU A 422 -6.40 -4.59 15.44
N ALA A 423 -6.77 -3.43 14.88
CA ALA A 423 -6.25 -2.15 15.30
C ALA A 423 -6.64 -1.80 16.75
N GLU A 424 -7.87 -2.10 17.18
CA GLU A 424 -8.31 -2.00 18.58
C GLU A 424 -7.41 -2.83 19.51
N VAL A 425 -7.19 -4.11 19.17
CA VAL A 425 -6.31 -5.01 19.94
C VAL A 425 -4.87 -4.50 20.03
N LEU A 426 -4.36 -3.89 18.96
CA LEU A 426 -3.00 -3.36 18.89
C LEU A 426 -2.85 -1.93 19.43
N GLY A 427 -3.94 -1.28 19.82
CA GLY A 427 -3.93 0.13 20.24
C GLY A 427 -3.57 1.10 19.10
N VAL A 428 -3.86 0.74 17.85
CA VAL A 428 -3.63 1.58 16.66
C VAL A 428 -4.85 2.46 16.42
N ASN A 429 -4.66 3.78 16.50
CA ASN A 429 -5.73 4.74 16.21
C ASN A 429 -5.82 5.02 14.70
N LEU A 430 -6.76 4.34 14.02
CA LEU A 430 -7.02 4.52 12.58
C LEU A 430 -7.65 5.90 12.24
N ASN A 431 -8.27 6.57 13.22
CA ASN A 431 -8.94 7.87 13.03
C ASN A 431 -8.02 9.05 13.35
N GLY A 432 -6.87 8.80 13.98
CA GLY A 432 -6.01 9.82 14.55
C GLY A 432 -5.12 10.55 13.54
N ARG A 433 -4.97 10.02 12.32
CA ARG A 433 -4.07 10.53 11.29
C ARG A 433 -4.83 10.89 10.03
N LYS A 434 -4.44 12.00 9.40
CA LYS A 434 -5.16 12.55 8.24
C LYS A 434 -4.44 12.19 6.96
N VAL A 435 -5.13 11.48 6.07
CA VAL A 435 -4.76 11.42 4.66
C VAL A 435 -5.64 12.40 3.90
N LYS A 436 -5.01 13.36 3.22
CA LYS A 436 -5.70 14.36 2.41
C LYS A 436 -5.34 14.18 0.95
N ILE A 437 -6.34 13.85 0.13
CA ILE A 437 -6.16 13.82 -1.33
C ILE A 437 -6.66 15.14 -1.92
N VAL A 438 -5.77 15.85 -2.59
CA VAL A 438 -6.06 17.14 -3.19
C VAL A 438 -6.17 16.96 -4.70
N LYS A 439 -7.26 17.48 -5.27
CA LYS A 439 -7.33 17.63 -6.72
C LYS A 439 -6.37 18.75 -7.14
N GLY A 440 -5.37 18.43 -7.94
CA GLY A 440 -4.38 19.42 -8.35
C GLY A 440 -3.35 18.87 -9.32
N ASP A 441 -2.52 19.77 -9.82
CA ASP A 441 -1.39 19.50 -10.70
C ASP A 441 -0.10 19.64 -9.88
N SER A 442 0.77 18.64 -9.93
CA SER A 442 2.02 18.64 -9.15
C SER A 442 3.05 19.65 -9.63
N THR A 443 2.85 20.27 -10.79
CA THR A 443 3.64 21.41 -11.28
C THR A 443 3.32 22.72 -10.54
N ASN A 444 2.21 22.76 -9.79
CA ASN A 444 1.83 23.86 -8.91
C ASN A 444 1.10 23.35 -7.66
N MET A 445 1.87 23.23 -6.59
CA MET A 445 1.41 22.85 -5.26
C MET A 445 1.29 24.06 -4.32
N SER A 446 0.85 25.22 -4.83
CA SER A 446 0.68 26.46 -4.04
C SER A 446 -0.24 26.33 -2.83
N MET A 447 -1.13 25.33 -2.83
CA MET A 447 -1.96 24.99 -1.67
C MET A 447 -1.14 24.41 -0.48
N LEU A 448 0.13 24.06 -0.70
CA LEU A 448 1.08 23.59 0.30
C LEU A 448 2.09 24.69 0.66
N LYS A 449 2.39 24.81 1.95
CA LYS A 449 3.35 25.78 2.47
C LYS A 449 4.79 25.35 2.15
N ASN A 450 5.70 26.32 2.10
CA ASN A 450 7.14 26.03 1.99
C ASN A 450 7.60 25.25 3.23
N ASN A 451 8.54 24.31 3.04
CA ASN A 451 9.14 23.54 4.14
C ASN A 451 8.10 22.91 5.10
N SER A 452 6.98 22.40 4.58
CA SER A 452 5.92 21.78 5.38
C SER A 452 5.91 20.25 5.36
N ILE A 453 6.66 19.62 4.45
CA ILE A 453 6.65 18.17 4.23
C ILE A 453 7.91 17.51 4.79
N ASP A 454 7.74 16.40 5.49
CA ASP A 454 8.81 15.64 6.17
C ASP A 454 9.42 14.52 5.32
N GLY A 455 8.78 14.16 4.22
CA GLY A 455 9.29 13.22 3.23
C GLY A 455 8.38 13.15 2.01
N ILE A 456 8.95 12.86 0.84
CA ILE A 456 8.19 12.70 -0.40
C ILE A 456 8.39 11.27 -0.91
N LEU A 457 7.32 10.57 -1.26
CA LEU A 457 7.36 9.23 -1.85
C LEU A 457 6.38 9.16 -3.01
N THR A 458 6.85 8.76 -4.19
CA THR A 458 5.99 8.70 -5.37
C THR A 458 6.50 7.73 -6.44
N SER A 459 5.63 7.42 -7.40
CA SER A 459 6.00 6.88 -8.71
C SER A 459 5.33 7.74 -9.78
N PRO A 460 6.07 8.63 -10.44
CA PRO A 460 5.49 9.54 -11.42
C PRO A 460 5.06 8.77 -12.68
N PRO A 461 4.08 9.29 -13.44
CA PRO A 461 3.79 8.75 -14.77
C PRO A 461 4.99 8.91 -15.69
N TYR A 462 5.26 7.91 -16.54
CA TYR A 462 6.26 7.99 -17.60
C TYR A 462 5.70 8.74 -18.82
N PHE A 463 6.57 9.22 -19.71
CA PHE A 463 6.15 9.91 -20.95
C PHE A 463 5.34 8.99 -21.89
N ASP A 464 5.42 7.66 -21.77
CA ASP A 464 4.63 6.67 -22.51
C ASP A 464 3.58 5.98 -21.62
N ALA A 465 3.17 6.65 -20.54
CA ALA A 465 2.26 6.12 -19.53
C ALA A 465 0.96 5.54 -20.13
N LEU A 466 0.38 4.64 -19.33
CA LEU A 466 -0.95 4.10 -19.58
C LEU A 466 -1.96 5.23 -19.67
N ASP A 467 -2.97 5.05 -20.52
CA ASP A 467 -4.04 6.02 -20.58
C ASP A 467 -5.04 5.82 -19.43
N TYR A 468 -4.89 6.59 -18.35
CA TYR A 468 -5.71 6.46 -17.15
C TYR A 468 -7.18 6.86 -17.39
N ILE A 469 -7.45 7.76 -18.32
CA ILE A 469 -8.82 8.15 -18.72
C ILE A 469 -9.45 7.03 -19.53
N GLU A 470 -8.81 6.57 -20.61
CA GLU A 470 -9.37 5.51 -21.47
C GLU A 470 -9.61 4.21 -20.68
N ASN A 471 -8.67 3.83 -19.81
CA ASN A 471 -8.81 2.63 -18.98
C ASN A 471 -9.99 2.69 -18.00
N ASN A 472 -10.45 3.89 -17.63
CA ASN A 472 -11.54 4.09 -16.67
C ASN A 472 -12.77 4.79 -17.28
N LYS A 473 -12.81 4.99 -18.60
CA LYS A 473 -13.79 5.86 -19.29
C LYS A 473 -15.25 5.52 -18.95
N ILE A 474 -15.60 4.23 -18.94
CA ILE A 474 -16.96 3.78 -18.60
C ILE A 474 -17.28 4.08 -17.13
N SER A 475 -16.31 3.88 -16.22
CA SER A 475 -16.49 4.21 -14.79
C SER A 475 -16.64 5.72 -14.57
N ILE A 476 -15.82 6.55 -15.23
CA ILE A 476 -15.90 8.01 -15.18
C ILE A 476 -17.31 8.48 -15.54
N LEU A 477 -17.85 7.97 -16.65
CA LEU A 477 -19.19 8.30 -17.14
C LEU A 477 -20.30 7.85 -16.20
N ILE A 478 -20.20 6.62 -15.65
CA ILE A 478 -21.19 6.09 -14.71
C ILE A 478 -21.19 6.89 -13.41
N LEU A 479 -20.02 7.21 -12.86
CA LEU A 479 -19.89 7.97 -11.62
C LEU A 479 -20.20 9.47 -11.78
N GLY A 480 -20.33 9.97 -13.01
CA GLY A 480 -20.58 11.39 -13.28
C GLY A 480 -19.34 12.27 -13.09
N LEU A 481 -18.13 11.71 -13.28
CA LEU A 481 -16.84 12.41 -13.18
C LEU A 481 -16.43 13.03 -14.51
N ASP A 482 -17.39 13.57 -15.26
CA ASP A 482 -17.26 13.95 -16.67
C ASP A 482 -16.16 14.98 -16.95
N GLU A 483 -15.79 15.76 -15.94
CA GLU A 483 -14.67 16.69 -15.99
C GLU A 483 -13.36 15.98 -16.39
N ASP A 484 -13.16 14.72 -15.99
CA ASP A 484 -11.98 13.92 -16.37
C ASP A 484 -11.94 13.63 -17.88
N LEU A 485 -13.06 13.72 -18.58
CA LEU A 485 -13.13 13.50 -20.04
C LEU A 485 -12.75 14.74 -20.84
N THR A 486 -12.70 15.93 -20.22
CA THR A 486 -12.27 17.17 -20.89
C THR A 486 -10.84 17.09 -21.42
N TRP A 487 -10.06 16.18 -20.85
CA TRP A 487 -8.70 15.86 -21.21
C TRP A 487 -8.55 14.92 -22.41
N GLU A 488 -9.63 14.27 -22.83
CA GLU A 488 -9.68 13.21 -23.86
C GLU A 488 -8.84 11.95 -23.53
N SER A 489 -7.53 12.11 -23.39
CA SER A 489 -6.54 11.07 -23.07
C SER A 489 -5.44 11.62 -22.17
N THR A 490 -5.00 10.83 -21.19
CA THR A 490 -3.82 11.21 -20.39
C THR A 490 -2.50 11.15 -21.16
N LYS A 491 -2.47 10.47 -22.31
CA LYS A 491 -1.30 10.49 -23.22
C LYS A 491 -1.10 11.86 -23.84
N ASP A 492 -2.19 12.61 -23.96
CA ASP A 492 -2.20 13.89 -24.61
C ASP A 492 -1.72 15.00 -23.67
N PHE A 493 -1.55 14.72 -22.37
CA PHE A 493 -1.03 15.67 -21.39
C PHE A 493 0.29 16.32 -21.80
N TYR A 494 1.13 15.59 -22.55
CA TYR A 494 2.43 16.05 -23.01
C TYR A 494 2.43 16.50 -24.48
N GLU A 495 1.29 16.49 -25.15
CA GLU A 495 1.17 16.92 -26.55
C GLU A 495 1.12 18.44 -26.68
N ALA A 496 1.67 18.95 -27.80
CA ALA A 496 1.74 20.38 -28.07
C ALA A 496 0.36 21.05 -28.18
N LYS A 497 -0.70 20.32 -28.58
CA LYS A 497 -2.06 20.86 -28.75
C LYS A 497 -2.68 21.37 -27.44
N HIS A 498 -2.20 20.88 -26.30
CA HIS A 498 -2.61 21.34 -24.97
C HIS A 498 -1.67 22.42 -24.40
N ARG A 499 -0.80 23.00 -25.23
CA ARG A 499 0.20 24.02 -24.85
C ARG A 499 0.23 25.19 -25.85
N ASP A 500 -0.81 25.32 -26.66
CA ASP A 500 -0.99 26.42 -27.61
C ASP A 500 -1.25 27.73 -26.85
N GLU A 501 -0.40 28.72 -27.11
CA GLU A 501 -0.40 30.03 -26.46
C GLU A 501 -1.68 30.85 -26.73
N LEU A 502 -2.45 30.47 -27.74
CA LEU A 502 -3.67 31.20 -28.10
C LEU A 502 -4.93 30.62 -27.45
N LYS A 503 -4.80 29.52 -26.69
CA LYS A 503 -5.92 28.79 -26.05
C LYS A 503 -5.79 28.69 -24.52
N TYR A 504 -4.95 29.52 -23.90
CA TYR A 504 -4.61 29.50 -22.47
C TYR A 504 -5.82 29.50 -21.52
N ASP A 505 -6.90 30.21 -21.86
CA ASP A 505 -8.06 30.37 -20.95
C ASP A 505 -8.87 29.08 -20.75
N ASN A 506 -8.66 28.04 -21.56
CA ASN A 506 -9.48 26.84 -21.60
C ASN A 506 -8.71 25.52 -21.36
N LEU A 507 -7.41 25.58 -21.05
CA LEU A 507 -6.60 24.39 -20.85
C LEU A 507 -6.51 24.02 -19.36
N PRO A 508 -6.74 22.75 -18.96
CA PRO A 508 -6.92 22.46 -17.55
C PRO A 508 -5.62 22.17 -16.76
N LEU A 509 -4.42 22.38 -17.36
CA LEU A 509 -3.13 22.32 -16.66
C LEU A 509 -2.63 23.72 -16.34
N PHE A 510 -2.02 23.89 -15.18
CA PHE A 510 -1.36 25.14 -14.84
C PHE A 510 -0.03 25.23 -15.61
N VAL A 511 -0.04 25.93 -16.74
CA VAL A 511 1.18 26.26 -17.48
C VAL A 511 1.57 27.68 -17.10
N SER A 512 2.51 27.83 -16.16
CA SER A 512 3.08 29.13 -15.83
C SER A 512 4.02 29.62 -16.94
N ASP A 513 4.25 30.94 -17.03
CA ASP A 513 5.32 31.53 -17.87
C ASP A 513 6.69 30.86 -17.64
N LYS A 514 6.87 30.32 -16.43
CA LYS A 514 8.06 29.54 -16.05
C LYS A 514 8.25 28.30 -16.92
N TYR A 515 7.18 27.65 -17.39
CA TYR A 515 7.27 26.49 -18.29
C TYR A 515 8.04 26.80 -19.58
N PHE A 516 7.79 27.98 -20.18
CA PHE A 516 8.41 28.37 -21.45
C PHE A 516 9.87 28.79 -21.27
N SER A 517 10.21 29.36 -20.12
CA SER A 517 11.57 29.80 -19.78
C SER A 517 12.42 28.73 -19.08
N ILE A 518 11.87 27.53 -18.84
CA ILE A 518 12.56 26.50 -18.07
C ILE A 518 13.76 25.92 -18.84
N SER A 519 14.92 25.92 -18.20
CA SER A 519 16.12 25.27 -18.73
C SER A 519 16.15 23.80 -18.34
N LEU A 520 16.58 22.92 -19.27
CA LEU A 520 16.78 21.50 -19.00
C LEU A 520 18.27 21.19 -18.83
N PRO A 521 18.65 20.21 -17.99
CA PRO A 521 20.05 19.78 -17.86
C PRO A 521 20.55 19.09 -19.14
N GLN A 522 21.87 18.99 -19.29
CA GLN A 522 22.49 18.44 -20.51
C GLN A 522 22.02 17.02 -20.85
N SER A 523 21.82 16.15 -19.86
CA SER A 523 21.32 14.79 -20.07
C SER A 523 19.91 14.76 -20.69
N SER A 524 19.03 15.67 -20.26
CA SER A 524 17.72 15.87 -20.89
C SER A 524 17.83 16.35 -22.34
N LEU A 525 18.70 17.34 -22.60
CA LEU A 525 18.93 17.87 -23.95
C LEU A 525 19.51 16.80 -24.90
N ASN A 526 20.41 15.96 -24.41
CA ASN A 526 20.98 14.85 -25.17
C ASN A 526 19.92 13.83 -25.61
N LEU A 527 18.97 13.49 -24.72
CA LEU A 527 17.85 12.60 -25.07
C LEU A 527 16.95 13.22 -26.16
N ILE A 528 16.67 14.51 -26.05
CA ILE A 528 15.85 15.23 -27.04
C ILE A 528 16.57 15.25 -28.40
N ASP A 529 17.86 15.58 -28.43
CA ASP A 529 18.68 15.61 -29.64
C ASP A 529 18.79 14.23 -30.30
N LEU A 530 18.99 13.16 -29.51
CA LEU A 530 18.98 11.77 -29.98
C LEU A 530 17.67 11.45 -30.72
N LEU A 531 16.53 11.82 -30.15
CA LEU A 531 15.22 11.59 -30.75
C LEU A 531 15.01 12.39 -32.04
N GLN A 532 15.45 13.66 -32.06
CA GLN A 532 15.36 14.51 -33.25
C GLN A 532 16.21 13.94 -34.40
N LYS A 533 17.47 13.60 -34.13
CA LYS A 533 18.40 12.98 -35.11
C LYS A 533 17.90 11.64 -35.63
N SER A 534 17.09 10.95 -34.84
CA SER A 534 16.48 9.67 -35.22
C SER A 534 15.15 9.82 -35.95
N HIS A 535 14.85 10.99 -36.52
CA HIS A 535 13.61 11.28 -37.25
C HIS A 535 12.33 11.11 -36.41
N ARG A 536 12.42 11.24 -35.08
CA ARG A 536 11.29 11.11 -34.13
C ARG A 536 10.88 12.46 -33.54
N ILE A 537 10.72 13.46 -34.39
CA ILE A 537 10.47 14.86 -34.00
C ILE A 537 9.26 14.99 -33.06
N TYR A 538 8.15 14.32 -33.36
CA TYR A 538 6.96 14.34 -32.51
C TYR A 538 7.23 13.80 -31.10
N LYS A 539 7.91 12.65 -31.02
CA LYS A 539 8.26 12.02 -29.74
C LYS A 539 9.27 12.85 -28.95
N ALA A 540 10.23 13.47 -29.64
CA ALA A 540 11.17 14.42 -29.02
C ALA A 540 10.41 15.57 -28.35
N LYS A 541 9.35 16.09 -28.98
CA LYS A 541 8.54 17.16 -28.41
C LYS A 541 7.75 16.72 -27.17
N VAL A 542 7.14 15.54 -27.23
CA VAL A 542 6.45 14.92 -26.08
C VAL A 542 7.41 14.74 -24.90
N VAL A 543 8.61 14.22 -25.15
CA VAL A 543 9.64 14.03 -24.12
C VAL A 543 10.16 15.36 -23.57
N GLU A 544 10.38 16.36 -24.41
CA GLU A 544 10.76 17.71 -23.97
C GLU A 544 9.70 18.28 -23.01
N ASN A 545 8.42 18.22 -23.40
CA ASN A 545 7.32 18.73 -22.59
C ASN A 545 7.21 17.98 -21.25
N TYR A 546 7.35 16.65 -21.27
CA TYR A 546 7.40 15.82 -20.07
C TYR A 546 8.51 16.27 -19.11
N LEU A 547 9.74 16.42 -19.61
CA LEU A 547 10.90 16.81 -18.80
C LEU A 547 10.74 18.22 -18.22
N LYS A 548 10.16 19.16 -18.98
CA LYS A 548 9.84 20.51 -18.48
C LYS A 548 8.82 20.46 -17.34
N MET A 549 7.75 19.69 -17.48
CA MET A 549 6.74 19.53 -16.41
C MET A 549 7.32 18.83 -15.18
N MET A 550 8.08 17.75 -15.37
CA MET A 550 8.75 17.07 -14.26
C MET A 550 9.69 18.01 -13.52
N LYS A 551 10.39 18.92 -14.22
CA LYS A 551 11.25 19.91 -13.56
C LYS A 551 10.45 20.89 -12.70
N LEU A 552 9.31 21.40 -13.18
CA LEU A 552 8.40 22.23 -12.36
C LEU A 552 7.91 21.46 -11.12
N SER A 553 7.56 20.19 -11.28
CA SER A 553 7.17 19.33 -10.16
C SER A 553 8.33 19.13 -9.16
N PHE A 554 9.56 18.93 -9.64
CA PHE A 554 10.75 18.89 -8.77
C PHE A 554 10.95 20.21 -8.02
N GLU A 555 10.74 21.37 -8.64
CA GLU A 555 10.84 22.67 -7.98
C GLU A 555 9.80 22.82 -6.86
N GLU A 556 8.57 22.41 -7.11
CA GLU A 556 7.52 22.41 -6.08
C GLU A 556 7.82 21.41 -4.96
N CYS A 557 8.29 20.21 -5.30
CA CYS A 557 8.75 19.21 -4.31
C CYS A 557 9.90 19.77 -3.45
N TYR A 558 10.88 20.44 -4.07
CA TYR A 558 11.99 21.08 -3.36
C TYR A 558 11.49 22.20 -2.44
N ARG A 559 10.55 23.03 -2.91
CA ARG A 559 9.95 24.11 -2.12
C ARG A 559 9.23 23.61 -0.87
N VAL A 560 8.43 22.55 -0.99
CA VAL A 560 7.58 22.05 0.11
C VAL A 560 8.33 21.13 1.07
N LEU A 561 9.39 20.43 0.63
CA LEU A 561 10.18 19.55 1.47
C LEU A 561 11.03 20.35 2.47
N LYS A 562 11.08 19.90 3.72
CA LYS A 562 11.97 20.49 4.75
C LYS A 562 13.44 20.18 4.46
N GLU A 563 14.33 21.06 4.91
CA GLU A 563 15.78 20.86 4.80
C GLU A 563 16.25 19.53 5.43
N GLY A 564 17.16 18.83 4.78
CA GLY A 564 17.72 17.56 5.25
C GLY A 564 16.78 16.35 5.16
N LYS A 565 15.53 16.53 4.72
CA LYS A 565 14.56 15.44 4.50
C LYS A 565 14.70 14.83 3.10
N TYR A 566 14.07 13.67 2.93
CA TYR A 566 14.27 12.82 1.77
C TYR A 566 13.08 12.83 0.79
N TYR A 567 13.40 12.66 -0.49
CA TYR A 567 12.44 12.40 -1.56
C TYR A 567 12.83 11.10 -2.26
N LEU A 568 11.96 10.09 -2.17
CA LEU A 568 12.07 8.81 -2.86
C LEU A 568 11.17 8.79 -4.09
N MET A 569 11.74 8.45 -5.23
CA MET A 569 11.05 8.36 -6.52
C MET A 569 11.27 6.98 -7.13
N VAL A 570 10.19 6.19 -7.26
CA VAL A 570 10.17 4.87 -7.90
C VAL A 570 9.92 5.04 -9.39
N ILE A 571 10.88 4.66 -10.21
CA ILE A 571 10.88 4.87 -11.67
C ILE A 571 11.40 3.65 -12.43
N SER A 572 10.96 3.47 -13.67
CA SER A 572 11.54 2.50 -14.59
C SER A 572 13.01 2.83 -14.84
N LYS A 573 13.89 1.84 -14.68
CA LYS A 573 15.33 2.01 -14.90
C LYS A 573 15.60 2.44 -16.34
N PHE A 574 14.99 1.75 -17.29
CA PHE A 574 15.16 2.02 -18.72
C PHE A 574 13.89 1.80 -19.54
N HIS A 575 13.83 2.48 -20.68
CA HIS A 575 12.85 2.20 -21.73
C HIS A 575 13.58 1.70 -22.97
N SER A 576 13.15 0.56 -23.50
CA SER A 576 13.64 0.03 -24.77
C SER A 576 12.78 0.56 -25.90
N TRP A 577 13.40 1.26 -26.86
CA TRP A 577 12.76 1.72 -28.07
C TRP A 577 13.48 1.19 -29.30
N ILE A 578 12.72 0.71 -30.28
CA ILE A 578 13.28 0.45 -31.60
C ILE A 578 13.55 1.81 -32.25
N ILE A 579 14.79 2.18 -32.52
CA ILE A 579 15.19 3.40 -33.25
C ILE A 579 16.08 2.95 -34.41
N ASN A 580 15.77 3.38 -35.64
CA ASN A 580 16.50 2.98 -36.85
C ASN A 580 16.69 1.44 -36.97
N GLU A 581 15.61 0.68 -36.72
CA GLU A 581 15.59 -0.80 -36.74
C GLU A 581 16.49 -1.49 -35.69
N LYS A 582 17.07 -0.74 -34.77
CA LYS A 582 17.85 -1.26 -33.63
C LYS A 582 17.17 -0.96 -32.32
N GLU A 583 17.34 -1.85 -31.35
CA GLU A 583 16.88 -1.60 -29.99
C GLU A 583 17.84 -0.62 -29.30
N GLU A 584 17.33 0.56 -28.95
CA GLU A 584 18.03 1.57 -28.17
C GLU A 584 17.46 1.58 -26.74
N ILE A 585 18.35 1.50 -25.76
CA ILE A 585 18.01 1.48 -24.33
C ILE A 585 18.23 2.89 -23.77
N ILE A 586 17.15 3.51 -23.30
CA ILE A 586 17.20 4.83 -22.69
C ILE A 586 17.12 4.69 -21.18
N GLU A 587 18.23 4.93 -20.51
CA GLU A 587 18.31 4.97 -19.04
C GLU A 587 17.59 6.23 -18.53
N THR A 588 16.38 6.03 -18.01
CA THR A 588 15.52 7.14 -17.58
C THR A 588 15.92 7.66 -16.20
N SER A 589 16.45 6.77 -15.36
CA SER A 589 16.91 7.05 -14.01
C SER A 589 18.00 8.13 -13.92
N PRO A 590 19.11 8.07 -14.67
CA PRO A 590 20.11 9.14 -14.69
C PRO A 590 19.56 10.50 -15.13
N ILE A 591 18.63 10.52 -16.09
CA ILE A 591 18.04 11.76 -16.62
C ILE A 591 17.18 12.45 -15.56
N LEU A 592 16.34 11.70 -14.84
CA LEU A 592 15.53 12.24 -13.75
C LEU A 592 16.37 12.62 -12.53
N ALA A 593 17.44 11.88 -12.24
CA ALA A 593 18.42 12.22 -11.22
C ALA A 593 19.07 13.59 -11.49
N ASP A 594 19.53 13.83 -12.72
CA ASP A 594 20.09 15.12 -13.13
C ASP A 594 19.06 16.25 -13.12
N LEU A 595 17.79 15.95 -13.46
CA LEU A 595 16.70 16.91 -13.39
C LEU A 595 16.50 17.41 -11.96
N GLY A 596 16.44 16.48 -10.99
CA GLY A 596 16.38 16.79 -9.57
C GLY A 596 17.60 17.58 -9.07
N ARG A 597 18.82 17.19 -9.49
CA ARG A 597 20.06 17.95 -9.20
C ARG A 597 19.99 19.38 -9.72
N SER A 598 19.43 19.59 -10.90
CA SER A 598 19.31 20.92 -11.51
C SER A 598 18.38 21.87 -10.75
N VAL A 599 17.53 21.34 -9.86
CA VAL A 599 16.65 22.10 -8.97
C VAL A 599 17.30 22.37 -7.61
N GLY A 600 18.24 21.53 -7.18
CA GLY A 600 18.99 21.69 -5.93
C GLY A 600 19.08 20.42 -5.08
N PHE A 601 18.38 19.34 -5.44
CA PHE A 601 18.46 18.08 -4.69
C PHE A 601 19.83 17.41 -4.80
N LYS A 602 20.24 16.73 -3.73
CA LYS A 602 21.37 15.79 -3.74
C LYS A 602 20.86 14.37 -3.93
N VAL A 603 21.36 13.67 -4.93
CA VAL A 603 21.10 12.23 -5.09
C VAL A 603 22.05 11.48 -4.16
N VAL A 604 21.51 10.90 -3.09
CA VAL A 604 22.31 10.26 -2.04
C VAL A 604 22.43 8.75 -2.23
N ASP A 605 21.50 8.13 -2.97
CA ASP A 605 21.49 6.70 -3.24
C ASP A 605 20.57 6.36 -4.43
N VAL A 606 20.78 5.18 -5.03
CA VAL A 606 19.91 4.58 -6.05
C VAL A 606 19.74 3.10 -5.73
N ILE A 607 18.49 2.67 -5.54
CA ILE A 607 18.18 1.27 -5.21
C ILE A 607 17.58 0.60 -6.43
N GLU A 608 18.18 -0.49 -6.92
CA GLU A 608 17.58 -1.30 -7.97
C GLU A 608 16.50 -2.24 -7.40
N HIS A 609 15.40 -2.39 -8.13
CA HIS A 609 14.26 -3.24 -7.79
C HIS A 609 13.81 -4.04 -9.02
N GLY A 610 13.94 -5.36 -8.97
CA GLY A 610 13.35 -6.27 -9.94
C GLY A 610 11.84 -6.40 -9.73
N LEU A 611 11.09 -6.32 -10.84
CA LEU A 611 9.65 -6.57 -10.81
C LEU A 611 9.36 -8.08 -10.82
N SER A 612 8.44 -8.50 -9.94
CA SER A 612 7.99 -9.88 -9.84
C SER A 612 7.46 -10.39 -11.20
N LYS A 613 7.55 -11.70 -11.48
CA LYS A 613 7.04 -12.29 -12.73
C LYS A 613 5.55 -11.99 -12.99
N ALA A 614 4.75 -11.72 -11.96
CA ALA A 614 3.33 -11.39 -12.08
C ALA A 614 3.08 -9.91 -12.45
N ASP A 615 4.04 -9.04 -12.15
CA ASP A 615 4.00 -7.59 -12.42
C ASP A 615 4.85 -7.20 -13.64
N LYS A 616 5.49 -8.17 -14.30
CA LYS A 616 6.22 -7.99 -15.57
C LYS A 616 5.26 -7.54 -16.69
N GLY A 617 5.12 -6.22 -16.80
CA GLY A 617 4.67 -5.52 -18.00
C GLY A 617 5.81 -5.38 -19.01
N LYS A 618 5.92 -4.19 -19.63
CA LYS A 618 7.04 -3.84 -20.54
C LYS A 618 8.34 -3.46 -19.80
N ILE A 619 8.30 -3.34 -18.48
CA ILE A 619 9.42 -2.90 -17.63
C ILE A 619 9.94 -4.11 -16.87
N GLY A 620 11.25 -4.34 -16.92
CA GLY A 620 11.91 -5.47 -16.27
C GLY A 620 12.55 -5.14 -14.92
N VAL A 621 12.92 -3.87 -14.71
CA VAL A 621 13.66 -3.36 -13.54
C VAL A 621 13.25 -1.91 -13.27
N GLU A 622 12.99 -1.57 -12.02
CA GLU A 622 12.77 -0.22 -11.51
C GLU A 622 13.98 0.24 -10.68
N ASP A 623 14.24 1.55 -10.69
CA ASP A 623 15.15 2.22 -9.77
C ASP A 623 14.35 3.06 -8.78
N ILE A 624 14.83 3.13 -7.55
CA ILE A 624 14.35 4.06 -6.53
C ILE A 624 15.43 5.10 -6.30
N LEU A 625 15.22 6.29 -6.85
CA LEU A 625 16.09 7.43 -6.64
C LEU A 625 15.84 8.01 -5.25
N ILE A 626 16.91 8.14 -4.45
CA ILE A 626 16.86 8.78 -3.14
C ILE A 626 17.51 10.16 -3.24
N PHE A 627 16.68 11.18 -3.16
CA PHE A 627 17.09 12.57 -3.08
C PHE A 627 17.07 13.06 -1.63
N GLN A 628 17.94 14.01 -1.31
CA GLN A 628 17.91 14.80 -0.09
C GLN A 628 17.89 16.29 -0.46
N LYS A 629 17.07 17.07 0.25
CA LYS A 629 17.13 18.53 0.18
C LYS A 629 18.33 19.04 0.97
#